data_AF-A0A7X4JNX8-F1
#
_entry.id   AF-A0A7X4JNX8-F1
#
_cell.length_a   1.000
_cell.length_b   1.000
_cell.length_c   1.000
_cell.angle_alpha   90.00
_cell.angle_beta   90.00
_cell.angle_gamma   90.00
#
_symmetry.space_group_name_H-M   'P 1'
#
loop_
_entity.id
_entity.type
_entity.pdbx_description
1 polymer ?
#
loop_
_entity_poly.entity_id
_entity_poly.type
_entity_poly.pdbx_seq_one_letter_code
_entity_poly.pdbx_strand_id
1 'polypeptide(L)'
;MQTNLFTLPVSLEQIAVLIKRMDPQDRQRLLAMVPELVTDAIKREKLLKDADQTVGDLRQELLDELGGQPLSPDEPFLGGFTLGQYLELSEVERAKLWDEWGGIDLEDIEKVEILPNMLLDDEQTT
;
A
#
# COMPACT_ATOMS: atom_id res chain seq x y z
N MET A 1 1.52 -22.55 43.33
CA MET A 1 0.35 -21.80 42.85
C MET A 1 0.22 -22.08 41.37
N GLN A 2 -0.81 -22.82 40.96
CA GLN A 2 -0.99 -23.26 39.57
C GLN A 2 -1.60 -22.12 38.75
N THR A 3 -0.89 -21.68 37.71
CA THR A 3 -1.42 -20.77 36.69
C THR A 3 -2.33 -21.59 35.77
N ASN A 4 -3.64 -21.60 36.06
CA ASN A 4 -4.63 -22.16 35.15
C ASN A 4 -4.77 -21.22 33.94
N LEU A 5 -4.04 -21.51 32.87
CA LEU A 5 -4.32 -20.97 31.55
C LEU A 5 -5.67 -21.54 31.11
N PHE A 6 -6.71 -20.70 31.08
CA PHE A 6 -8.02 -21.06 30.54
C PHE A 6 -7.87 -21.38 29.05
N THR A 7 -7.70 -22.66 28.71
CA THR A 7 -7.75 -23.16 27.34
C THR A 7 -9.21 -23.46 26.98
N LEU A 8 -10.01 -22.41 26.80
CA LEU A 8 -11.26 -22.51 26.04
C LEU A 8 -10.93 -22.30 24.55
N PRO A 9 -11.55 -23.04 23.62
CA PRO A 9 -11.46 -22.73 22.19
C PRO A 9 -12.33 -21.50 21.92
N VAL A 10 -11.87 -20.33 22.36
CA VAL A 10 -12.49 -19.04 22.03
C VAL A 10 -12.01 -18.61 20.66
N SER A 11 -12.95 -18.40 19.76
CA SER A 11 -12.64 -17.86 18.44
C SER A 11 -12.31 -16.36 18.54
N LEU A 12 -11.49 -15.85 17.62
CA LEU A 12 -11.13 -14.42 17.58
C LEU A 12 -12.38 -13.53 17.45
N GLU A 13 -13.40 -14.03 16.76
CA GLU A 13 -14.68 -13.35 16.57
C GLU A 13 -15.45 -13.21 17.89
N GLN A 14 -15.44 -14.25 18.74
CA GLN A 14 -16.08 -14.21 20.05
C GLN A 14 -15.39 -13.21 20.99
N ILE A 15 -14.06 -13.17 20.95
CA ILE A 15 -13.26 -12.18 21.69
C ILE A 15 -13.57 -10.77 21.18
N ALA A 16 -13.64 -10.57 19.87
CA ALA A 16 -13.99 -9.28 19.27
C ALA A 16 -15.40 -8.82 19.66
N VAL A 17 -16.38 -9.73 19.68
CA VAL A 17 -17.75 -9.44 20.14
C VAL A 17 -17.77 -9.05 21.62
N LEU A 18 -16.99 -9.74 22.46
CA LEU A 18 -16.89 -9.42 23.88
C LEU A 18 -16.29 -8.03 24.09
N ILE A 19 -15.15 -7.74 23.44
CA ILE A 19 -14.50 -6.42 23.50
C ILE A 19 -15.45 -5.32 23.00
N LYS A 20 -16.22 -5.56 21.93
CA LYS A 20 -17.20 -4.59 21.42
C LYS A 20 -18.32 -4.27 22.43
N ARG A 21 -18.69 -5.23 23.28
CA ARG A 21 -19.74 -5.09 24.30
C ARG A 21 -19.25 -4.52 25.63
N MET A 22 -17.93 -4.42 25.84
CA MET A 22 -17.36 -3.85 27.04
C MET A 22 -17.63 -2.34 27.14
N ASP A 23 -17.81 -1.86 28.38
CA ASP A 23 -17.89 -0.44 28.68
C ASP A 23 -16.58 0.27 28.27
N PRO A 24 -16.63 1.55 27.83
CA PRO A 24 -15.42 2.32 27.50
C PRO A 24 -14.31 2.27 28.57
N GLN A 25 -14.64 2.24 29.87
CA GLN A 25 -13.63 2.20 30.93
C GLN A 25 -12.87 0.87 30.94
N ASP A 26 -13.56 -0.26 30.75
CA ASP A 26 -12.92 -1.57 30.75
C ASP A 26 -12.10 -1.79 29.48
N ARG A 27 -12.54 -1.25 28.34
CA ARG A 27 -11.72 -1.22 27.11
C ARG A 27 -10.45 -0.41 27.29
N GLN A 28 -10.53 0.76 27.94
CA GLN A 28 -9.34 1.55 28.25
C GLN A 28 -8.39 0.83 29.18
N ARG A 29 -8.89 0.11 30.19
CA ARG A 29 -8.06 -0.74 31.06
C ARG A 29 -7.36 -1.86 30.29
N LEU A 30 -8.07 -2.52 29.37
CA LEU A 30 -7.45 -3.54 28.50
C LEU A 30 -6.33 -2.96 27.63
N LEU A 31 -6.55 -1.81 27.01
CA LEU A 31 -5.52 -1.13 26.21
C LEU A 31 -4.33 -0.66 27.07
N ALA A 32 -4.58 -0.24 28.31
CA ALA A 32 -3.51 0.15 29.24
C ALA A 32 -2.64 -1.05 29.68
N MET A 33 -3.19 -2.26 29.65
CA MET A 33 -2.44 -3.48 29.98
C MET A 33 -1.54 -3.97 28.85
N VAL A 34 -1.79 -3.55 27.60
CA VAL A 34 -1.01 -3.96 26.42
C VAL A 34 -0.68 -2.71 25.57
N PRO A 35 0.22 -1.84 26.05
CA PRO A 35 0.55 -0.58 25.39
C PRO A 35 1.18 -0.77 23.99
N GLU A 36 1.75 -1.94 23.72
CA GLU A 36 2.35 -2.28 22.44
C GLU A 36 1.31 -2.31 21.32
N LEU A 37 0.10 -2.82 21.58
CA LEU A 37 -0.98 -2.86 20.59
C LEU A 37 -1.44 -1.46 20.18
N VAL A 38 -1.51 -0.52 21.14
CA VAL A 38 -1.83 0.88 20.86
C VAL A 38 -0.73 1.52 20.02
N THR A 39 0.52 1.28 20.39
CA THR A 39 1.70 1.81 19.70
C THR A 39 1.77 1.30 18.26
N ASP A 40 1.56 0.01 18.05
CA ASP A 40 1.62 -0.60 16.72
C ASP A 40 0.45 -0.19 15.84
N ALA A 41 -0.75 -0.01 16.42
CA ALA A 41 -1.89 0.54 15.70
C ALA A 41 -1.61 1.96 15.19
N ILE A 42 -1.04 2.83 16.04
CA ILE A 42 -0.67 4.20 15.65
C ILE A 42 0.41 4.19 14.56
N LYS A 43 1.45 3.36 14.70
CA LYS A 43 2.50 3.21 13.68
C LYS A 43 1.92 2.75 12.34
N ARG A 44 1.04 1.74 12.36
CA ARG A 44 0.39 1.23 11.15
C ARG A 44 -0.49 2.29 10.50
N GLU A 45 -1.28 3.02 11.28
CA GLU A 45 -2.10 4.11 10.76
C GLU A 45 -1.24 5.20 10.10
N LYS A 46 -0.12 5.56 10.73
CA LYS A 46 0.84 6.50 10.14
C LYS A 46 1.41 5.97 8.82
N LEU A 47 1.88 4.72 8.79
CA LEU A 47 2.42 4.11 7.57
C LEU A 47 1.40 4.09 6.43
N LEU A 48 0.13 3.79 6.71
CA LEU A 48 -0.94 3.82 5.71
C LEU A 48 -1.18 5.25 5.20
N LYS A 49 -1.21 6.24 6.09
CA LYS A 49 -1.34 7.66 5.70
C LYS A 49 -0.17 8.12 4.83
N ASP A 50 1.05 7.76 5.21
CA ASP A 50 2.26 8.10 4.47
C ASP A 50 2.24 7.43 3.08
N ALA A 51 1.77 6.18 2.98
CA ALA A 51 1.61 5.47 1.71
C ALA A 51 0.53 6.10 0.82
N ASP A 52 -0.62 6.45 1.39
CA ASP A 52 -1.71 7.12 0.66
C ASP A 52 -1.25 8.49 0.12
N GLN A 53 -0.50 9.24 0.93
CA GLN A 53 0.09 10.51 0.52
C GLN A 53 1.07 10.29 -0.64
N THR A 54 1.99 9.33 -0.52
CA THR A 54 2.99 9.03 -1.56
C THR A 54 2.32 8.63 -2.88
N VAL A 55 1.27 7.80 -2.83
CA VAL A 55 0.50 7.41 -4.02
C VAL A 55 -0.25 8.60 -4.61
N GLY A 56 -0.77 9.48 -3.76
CA GLY A 56 -1.41 10.73 -4.18
C GLY A 56 -0.44 11.65 -4.93
N ASP A 57 0.75 11.86 -4.36
CA ASP A 57 1.79 12.72 -4.93
C ASP A 57 2.27 12.16 -6.28
N LEU A 58 2.57 10.87 -6.36
CA LEU A 58 2.97 10.21 -7.61
C LEU A 58 1.89 10.30 -8.68
N ARG A 59 0.61 10.15 -8.30
CA ARG A 59 -0.50 10.30 -9.25
C ARG A 59 -0.57 11.73 -9.79
N GLN A 60 -0.34 12.72 -8.93
CA GLN A 60 -0.37 14.13 -9.33
C GLN A 60 0.79 14.45 -10.27
N GLU A 61 2.00 13.98 -9.95
CA GLU A 61 3.18 14.12 -10.81
C GLU A 61 2.94 13.50 -12.20
N LEU A 62 2.42 12.27 -12.25
CA LEU A 62 2.05 11.62 -13.51
C LEU A 62 0.98 12.40 -14.29
N LEU A 63 -0.01 12.98 -13.61
CA LEU A 63 -1.02 13.80 -14.28
C LEU A 63 -0.40 15.09 -14.84
N ASP A 64 0.50 15.72 -14.11
CA ASP A 64 1.18 16.93 -14.55
C ASP A 64 2.06 16.66 -15.78
N GLU A 65 2.78 15.53 -15.81
CA GLU A 65 3.55 15.07 -16.99
C GLU A 65 2.66 14.81 -18.21
N LEU A 66 1.44 14.30 -17.98
CA LEU A 66 0.44 14.06 -19.03
C LEU A 66 -0.34 15.34 -19.43
N GLY A 67 0.10 16.51 -18.98
CA GLY A 67 -0.55 17.79 -19.31
C GLY A 67 -1.90 17.99 -18.60
N GLY A 68 -2.07 17.37 -17.43
CA GLY A 68 -3.26 17.44 -16.59
C GLY A 68 -4.41 16.54 -17.02
N GLN A 69 -4.21 15.68 -18.03
CA GLN A 69 -5.26 14.81 -18.56
C GLN A 69 -4.92 13.33 -18.33
N PRO A 70 -5.85 12.51 -17.81
CA PRO A 70 -5.63 11.08 -17.68
C PRO A 70 -5.50 10.43 -19.07
N LEU A 71 -4.76 9.33 -19.11
CA LEU A 71 -4.62 8.49 -20.30
C LEU A 71 -6.00 8.02 -20.81
N SER A 72 -6.15 8.03 -22.13
CA SER A 72 -7.39 7.60 -22.77
C SER A 72 -7.46 6.06 -22.81
N PRO A 73 -8.62 5.44 -22.57
CA PRO A 73 -8.80 4.00 -22.71
C PRO A 73 -8.50 3.47 -24.12
N ASP A 74 -8.60 4.33 -25.14
CA ASP A 74 -8.36 3.98 -26.54
C ASP A 74 -6.90 4.18 -26.98
N GLU A 75 -6.04 4.67 -26.07
CA GLU A 75 -4.62 4.86 -26.40
C GLU A 75 -3.92 3.52 -26.64
N PRO A 76 -3.10 3.42 -27.71
CA PRO A 76 -2.25 2.26 -27.94
C PRO A 76 -1.35 1.97 -26.73
N PHE A 77 -1.26 0.70 -26.35
CA PHE A 77 -0.54 0.24 -25.19
C PHE A 77 0.18 -1.10 -25.48
N LEU A 78 0.65 -1.75 -24.43
CA LEU A 78 1.44 -2.99 -24.44
C LEU A 78 0.79 -4.09 -25.29
N GLY A 79 1.62 -4.81 -26.06
CA GLY A 79 1.18 -6.00 -26.80
C GLY A 79 0.17 -5.74 -27.92
N GLY A 80 0.02 -4.50 -28.38
CA GLY A 80 -0.94 -4.12 -29.41
C GLY A 80 -2.38 -3.94 -28.90
N PHE A 81 -2.58 -3.98 -27.58
CA PHE A 81 -3.85 -3.63 -26.93
C PHE A 81 -3.97 -2.12 -26.75
N THR A 82 -5.19 -1.61 -26.61
CA THR A 82 -5.37 -0.29 -26.00
C THR A 82 -5.27 -0.38 -24.48
N LEU A 83 -5.06 0.75 -23.80
CA LEU A 83 -5.01 0.78 -22.33
C LEU A 83 -6.27 0.16 -21.70
N GLY A 84 -7.46 0.50 -22.21
CA GLY A 84 -8.73 -0.04 -21.75
C GLY A 84 -8.80 -1.56 -21.92
N GLN A 85 -8.43 -2.07 -23.09
CA GLN A 85 -8.43 -3.51 -23.35
C GLN A 85 -7.42 -4.25 -22.45
N TYR A 86 -6.25 -3.67 -22.23
CA TYR A 86 -5.24 -4.24 -21.34
C TYR A 86 -5.74 -4.32 -19.88
N LEU A 87 -6.49 -3.31 -19.42
CA LEU A 87 -7.04 -3.29 -18.06
C LEU A 87 -8.18 -4.30 -17.86
N GLU A 88 -8.84 -4.73 -18.93
CA GLU A 88 -9.89 -5.77 -18.91
C GLU A 88 -9.33 -7.20 -18.87
N LEU A 89 -8.05 -7.38 -19.21
CA LEU A 89 -7.40 -8.69 -19.17
C LEU A 89 -7.33 -9.23 -17.74
N SER A 90 -7.40 -10.56 -17.63
CA SER A 90 -7.16 -11.22 -16.34
C SER A 90 -5.73 -10.97 -15.87
N GLU A 91 -5.50 -11.07 -14.55
CA GLU A 91 -4.17 -10.94 -13.97
C GLU A 91 -3.16 -11.92 -14.58
N VAL A 92 -3.60 -13.15 -14.90
CA VAL A 92 -2.77 -14.17 -15.54
C VAL A 92 -2.37 -13.77 -16.97
N GLU A 93 -3.28 -13.16 -17.73
CA GLU A 93 -2.99 -12.69 -19.09
C GLU A 93 -2.07 -11.48 -19.07
N ARG A 94 -2.28 -10.54 -18.15
CA ARG A 94 -1.39 -9.39 -17.96
C ARG A 94 0.01 -9.84 -17.54
N ALA A 95 0.12 -10.79 -16.62
CA ALA A 95 1.41 -11.33 -16.19
C ALA A 95 2.19 -11.96 -17.35
N LYS A 96 1.52 -12.73 -18.23
CA LYS A 96 2.17 -13.29 -19.42
C LYS A 96 2.69 -12.21 -20.37
N LEU A 97 1.92 -11.15 -20.60
CA LEU A 97 2.38 -10.01 -21.42
C LEU A 97 3.60 -9.34 -20.79
N TRP A 98 3.63 -9.20 -19.47
CA TRP A 98 4.79 -8.69 -18.75
C TRP A 98 5.99 -9.63 -18.78
N ASP A 99 5.79 -10.95 -18.68
CA ASP A 99 6.87 -11.93 -18.76
C ASP A 99 7.49 -11.96 -20.17
N GLU A 100 6.67 -11.81 -21.22
CA GLU A 100 7.13 -11.70 -22.61
C GLU A 100 7.94 -10.42 -22.86
N TRP A 101 7.56 -9.31 -22.22
CA TRP A 101 8.29 -8.03 -22.30
C TRP A 101 9.47 -7.94 -21.34
N GLY A 102 9.41 -8.65 -20.23
CA GLY A 102 10.41 -8.72 -19.16
C GLY A 102 11.65 -9.53 -19.53
N GLY A 103 11.79 -9.96 -20.79
CA GLY A 103 13.04 -10.50 -21.34
C GLY A 103 14.17 -9.47 -21.43
N ILE A 104 13.95 -8.23 -20.97
CA ILE A 104 15.01 -7.27 -20.66
C ILE A 104 15.63 -7.70 -19.33
N ASP A 105 16.91 -8.05 -19.37
CA ASP A 105 17.66 -8.36 -18.15
C ASP A 105 17.61 -7.13 -17.22
N LEU A 106 16.92 -7.25 -16.09
CA LEU A 106 16.83 -6.18 -15.09
C LEU A 106 18.22 -5.83 -14.52
N GLU A 107 19.24 -6.67 -14.78
CA GLU A 107 20.65 -6.40 -14.49
C GLU A 107 21.28 -5.36 -15.42
N ASP A 108 20.73 -5.12 -16.63
CA ASP A 108 21.20 -4.13 -17.61
C ASP A 108 20.51 -2.76 -17.46
N ILE A 109 19.45 -2.67 -16.65
CA ILE A 109 18.81 -1.38 -16.34
C ILE A 109 19.66 -0.70 -15.27
N GLU A 110 20.24 0.47 -15.60
CA GLU A 110 20.96 1.30 -14.65
C GLU A 110 20.07 1.57 -13.44
N LYS A 111 20.40 0.95 -12.30
CA LYS A 111 19.67 1.14 -11.04
C LYS A 111 19.79 2.60 -10.63
N VAL A 112 18.74 3.37 -10.87
CA VAL A 112 18.60 4.68 -10.26
C VAL A 112 18.29 4.44 -8.77
N GLU A 113 19.27 4.68 -7.91
CA GLU A 113 19.01 4.79 -6.47
C GLU A 113 18.10 6.00 -6.26
N ILE A 114 16.81 5.78 -6.05
CA ILE A 114 15.90 6.82 -5.58
C ILE A 114 16.25 7.07 -4.11
N LEU A 115 17.20 7.97 -3.89
CA LEU A 115 17.47 8.50 -2.56
C LEU A 115 16.25 9.34 -2.14
N PRO A 116 15.78 9.24 -0.87
CA PRO A 116 14.58 9.95 -0.38
C PRO A 116 14.61 11.48 -0.47
N ASN A 117 15.68 12.07 -1.01
CA ASN A 117 15.96 13.49 -0.98
C ASN A 117 16.29 14.11 -2.35
N MET A 118 16.10 13.39 -3.47
CA MET A 118 16.34 13.96 -4.82
C MET A 118 15.13 14.68 -5.43
N LEU A 119 14.14 15.07 -4.63
CA LEU A 119 13.03 15.92 -5.09
C LEU A 119 13.32 17.43 -4.90
N LEU A 120 14.52 17.80 -4.49
CA LEU A 120 14.91 19.19 -4.23
C LEU A 120 16.33 19.40 -4.76
N ASP A 121 16.44 19.94 -5.97
CA ASP A 121 17.42 20.98 -6.35
C ASP A 121 17.44 21.09 -7.88
N ASP A 122 16.46 21.80 -8.44
CA ASP A 122 16.61 22.47 -9.74
C ASP A 122 15.93 23.85 -9.69
N GLU A 123 16.31 24.64 -8.69
CA GLU A 123 16.21 26.10 -8.77
C GLU A 123 17.43 26.73 -8.10
N GLN A 124 18.54 26.88 -8.83
CA GLN A 124 19.38 28.09 -8.79
C GLN A 124 20.36 28.07 -9.97
N THR A 125 20.00 28.74 -11.07
CA THR A 125 21.01 29.42 -11.90
C THR A 125 20.48 30.78 -12.33
N THR A 126 21.02 31.82 -11.69
CA THR A 126 21.26 33.14 -12.29
C THR A 126 22.73 33.44 -12.10
#